data_AF-A0A6J6FDE0-F1
#
_entry.id   AF-A0A6J6FDE0-F1
#
_cell.length_a   1.000
_cell.length_b   1.000
_cell.length_c   1.000
_cell.angle_alpha   90.00
_cell.angle_beta   90.00
_cell.angle_gamma   90.00
#
_symmetry.space_group_name_H-M   'P 1'
#
loop_
_entity.id
_entity.type
_entity.pdbx_description
1 polymer ?
#
loop_
_entity_poly.entity_id
_entity_poly.type
_entity_poly.pdbx_seq_one_letter_code
_entity_poly.pdbx_strand_id
1 'polypeptide(L)'
;MLTIHSALSGKKISEIETEYEGKGYGDFKAGVAEVVIEVLKPIRQRALELLDDEAYLLKILSDGASKARSVAEETIKSTYKNLGLVL
;
A
#
# COMPACT_ATOMS: atom_id res chain seq x y z
N MET A 1 18.72 -3.13 -7.50
CA MET A 1 19.22 -2.45 -6.28
C MET A 1 19.28 -0.95 -6.48
N LEU A 2 19.96 -0.42 -7.51
CA LEU A 2 19.96 1.03 -7.81
C LEU A 2 18.54 1.56 -8.07
N THR A 3 17.73 0.81 -8.82
CA THR A 3 16.31 1.13 -9.06
C THR A 3 15.47 1.16 -7.79
N ILE A 4 15.73 0.24 -6.84
CA ILE A 4 15.04 0.19 -5.55
C ILE A 4 15.42 1.40 -4.71
N HIS A 5 16.73 1.68 -4.60
CA HIS A 5 17.21 2.85 -3.88
C HIS A 5 16.64 4.15 -4.48
N SER A 6 16.68 4.29 -5.81
CA SER A 6 16.15 5.46 -6.51
C SER A 6 14.64 5.63 -6.28
N ALA A 7 13.86 4.55 -6.40
CA ALA A 7 12.42 4.61 -6.20
C ALA A 7 12.02 5.00 -4.77
N LEU A 8 12.79 4.55 -3.77
CA LEU A 8 12.46 4.75 -2.36
C LEU A 8 13.07 6.04 -1.78
N SER A 9 14.26 6.44 -2.23
CA SER A 9 14.92 7.66 -1.76
C SER A 9 14.57 8.90 -2.60
N GLY A 10 13.97 8.73 -3.78
CA GLY A 10 13.68 9.81 -4.73
C GLY A 10 14.90 10.38 -5.45
N LYS A 11 16.10 9.84 -5.20
CA LYS A 11 17.36 10.26 -5.85
C LYS A 11 17.41 9.68 -7.27
N LYS A 12 17.99 10.41 -8.22
CA LYS A 12 18.30 9.87 -9.55
C LYS A 12 19.39 8.82 -9.44
N ILE A 13 19.38 7.86 -10.35
CA ILE A 13 20.40 6.80 -10.40
C ILE A 13 21.81 7.40 -10.49
N SER A 14 22.02 8.44 -11.29
CA SER A 14 23.32 9.11 -11.42
C SER A 14 23.86 9.66 -10.10
N GLU A 15 22.98 10.18 -9.23
CA GLU A 15 23.38 10.72 -7.92
C GLU A 15 23.79 9.59 -6.98
N ILE A 16 23.09 8.45 -7.06
CA ILE A 16 23.40 7.25 -6.28
C ILE A 16 24.73 6.64 -6.77
N GLU A 17 24.97 6.61 -8.09
CA GLU A 17 26.24 6.14 -8.65
C GLU A 17 27.42 6.98 -8.13
N THR A 18 27.28 8.32 -8.10
CA THR A 18 28.29 9.21 -7.51
C THR A 18 28.45 8.99 -6.00
N GLU A 19 27.36 8.78 -5.25
CA GLU A 19 27.40 8.58 -3.80
C GLU A 19 28.13 7.30 -3.37
N TYR A 20 28.14 6.28 -4.23
CA TYR A 20 28.79 5.00 -4.00
C TYR A 20 30.03 4.77 -4.87
N GLU A 21 30.53 5.80 -5.55
CA GLU A 21 31.78 5.72 -6.29
C GLU A 21 32.94 5.39 -5.33
N GLY A 22 33.76 4.41 -5.71
CA GLY A 22 34.86 3.92 -4.88
C GLY A 22 34.45 3.14 -3.63
N LYS A 23 33.15 2.98 -3.34
CA LYS A 23 32.63 2.14 -2.25
C LYS A 23 32.39 0.70 -2.72
N GLY A 24 32.41 -0.23 -1.77
CA GLY A 24 32.14 -1.64 -2.05
C GLY A 24 30.64 -1.94 -2.19
N TYR A 25 30.30 -3.08 -2.80
CA TYR A 25 28.91 -3.55 -2.86
C TYR A 25 28.29 -3.83 -1.49
N GLY A 26 29.10 -4.05 -0.45
CA GLY A 26 28.63 -4.20 0.93
C GLY A 26 27.99 -2.91 1.43
N ASP A 27 28.71 -1.79 1.32
CA ASP A 27 28.25 -0.46 1.74
C ASP A 27 27.00 -0.05 0.94
N PHE A 28 27.00 -0.31 -0.36
CA PHE A 28 25.83 -0.04 -1.20
C PHE A 28 24.59 -0.82 -0.75
N LYS A 29 24.72 -2.13 -0.47
CA LYS A 29 23.59 -2.93 0.01
C LYS A 29 23.10 -2.48 1.39
N ALA A 30 24.01 -2.09 2.28
CA ALA A 30 23.66 -1.56 3.59
C ALA A 30 22.84 -0.27 3.45
N GLY A 31 23.28 0.67 2.61
CA GLY A 31 22.53 1.91 2.35
C GLY A 31 21.17 1.66 1.69
N VAL A 32 21.07 0.70 0.75
CA VAL A 32 19.76 0.29 0.20
C VAL A 32 18.84 -0.24 1.31
N ALA A 33 19.37 -1.04 2.23
CA ALA A 33 18.59 -1.58 3.34
C ALA A 33 18.09 -0.49 4.29
N GLU A 34 18.93 0.50 4.61
CA GLU A 34 18.55 1.66 5.41
C GLU A 34 17.41 2.45 4.77
N VAL A 35 17.51 2.75 3.47
CA VAL A 35 16.46 3.44 2.72
C VAL A 35 15.14 2.65 2.76
N VAL A 36 15.19 1.33 2.58
CA VAL A 36 13.99 0.47 2.65
C VAL A 36 13.38 0.50 4.05
N ILE A 37 14.21 0.38 5.10
CA ILE A 37 13.76 0.39 6.49
C ILE A 37 13.06 1.70 6.81
N GLU A 38 13.67 2.84 6.49
CA GLU A 38 13.11 4.15 6.83
C GLU A 38 11.79 4.43 6.10
N VAL A 39 11.64 3.99 4.84
CA VAL A 39 10.37 4.11 4.13
C VAL A 39 9.28 3.21 4.71
N LEU A 40 9.61 1.96 5.07
CA LEU A 40 8.61 1.00 5.56
C LEU A 40 8.26 1.20 7.04
N LYS A 41 9.13 1.81 7.84
CA LYS A 41 8.94 2.02 9.27
C LYS A 41 7.62 2.72 9.64
N PRO A 42 7.24 3.88 9.07
CA PRO A 42 5.96 4.51 9.38
C PRO A 42 4.76 3.69 8.90
N ILE A 43 4.88 2.97 7.77
CA ILE A 43 3.82 2.09 7.25
C ILE A 43 3.57 0.94 8.22
N ARG A 44 4.64 0.27 8.67
CA ARG A 44 4.57 -0.80 9.67
C ARG A 44 3.98 -0.30 10.98
N GLN A 45 4.44 0.85 11.47
CA GLN A 45 3.94 1.45 12.69
C GLN A 45 2.43 1.69 12.61
N ARG A 46 1.96 2.31 11.52
CA ARG A 46 0.54 2.57 11.32
C ARG A 46 -0.27 1.30 11.16
N ALA A 47 0.27 0.28 10.48
CA ALA A 47 -0.38 -1.01 10.35
C ALA A 47 -0.59 -1.68 11.71
N LEU A 48 0.41 -1.64 12.60
CA LEU A 48 0.31 -2.20 13.94
C LEU A 48 -0.72 -1.43 14.79
N GLU A 49 -0.70 -0.10 14.76
CA GLU A 49 -1.72 0.72 15.45
C GLU A 49 -3.16 0.39 15.01
N LEU A 50 -3.36 0.12 13.72
CA LEU A 50 -4.67 -0.26 13.20
C LEU A 50 -5.06 -1.68 13.61
N LEU A 51 -4.11 -2.62 13.62
CA LEU A 51 -4.35 -4.00 14.03
C LEU A 51 -4.67 -4.14 15.51
N ASP A 52 -4.14 -3.24 16.35
CA ASP A 52 -4.43 -3.20 17.78
C ASP A 52 -5.85 -2.64 18.08
N ASP A 53 -6.54 -2.06 17.09
CA ASP A 53 -7.90 -1.51 17.22
C ASP A 53 -8.90 -2.27 16.31
N GLU A 54 -9.25 -3.48 16.74
CA GLU A 54 -10.21 -4.34 16.02
C GLU A 54 -11.58 -3.67 15.82
N ALA A 55 -12.07 -2.93 16.81
CA ALA A 55 -13.37 -2.26 16.76
C ALA A 55 -13.39 -1.19 15.64
N TYR A 56 -12.31 -0.42 15.51
CA TYR A 56 -12.17 0.54 14.43
C TYR A 56 -12.09 -0.15 13.05
N LEU A 57 -11.37 -1.26 12.93
CA LEU A 57 -11.32 -2.03 11.68
C LEU A 57 -12.69 -2.56 11.27
N LEU A 58 -13.45 -3.13 12.21
CA LEU A 58 -14.82 -3.60 11.97
C LEU A 58 -15.74 -2.46 11.51
N LYS A 59 -15.57 -1.27 12.09
CA LYS A 59 -16.31 -0.07 11.65
C LYS A 59 -15.98 0.28 10.19
N ILE A 60 -14.70 0.32 9.82
CA ILE A 60 -14.28 0.58 8.43
C ILE A 60 -14.89 -0.45 7.46
N LEU A 61 -14.87 -1.73 7.83
CA LEU A 61 -15.45 -2.80 7.02
C LEU A 61 -16.97 -2.64 6.86
N SER A 62 -17.68 -2.33 7.94
CA SER A 62 -19.13 -2.10 7.93
C SER A 62 -19.51 -0.90 7.05
N ASP A 63 -18.79 0.21 7.19
CA ASP A 63 -19.01 1.43 6.40
C ASP A 63 -18.74 1.17 4.90
N GLY A 64 -17.63 0.49 4.60
CA GLY A 64 -17.27 0.07 3.25
C GLY A 64 -18.29 -0.87 2.62
N ALA A 65 -18.77 -1.86 3.38
CA ALA A 65 -19.79 -2.81 2.94
C ALA A 65 -21.12 -2.11 2.64
N SER A 66 -21.53 -1.16 3.48
CA SER A 66 -22.75 -0.38 3.28
C SER A 66 -22.67 0.45 1.99
N LYS A 67 -21.53 1.11 1.74
CA LYS A 67 -21.30 1.87 0.51
C LYS A 67 -21.29 0.97 -0.72
N ALA A 68 -20.58 -0.16 -0.67
CA ALA A 68 -20.52 -1.12 -1.77
C ALA A 68 -21.91 -1.70 -2.09
N ARG A 69 -22.69 -2.04 -1.05
CA ARG A 69 -24.05 -2.56 -1.19
C ARG A 69 -24.97 -1.55 -1.87
N SER A 70 -24.91 -0.28 -1.48
CA SER A 70 -25.70 0.78 -2.12
C SER A 70 -25.47 0.87 -3.64
N VAL A 71 -24.23 0.68 -4.09
CA VAL A 71 -23.90 0.70 -5.53
C VAL A 71 -24.34 -0.61 -6.20
N ALA A 72 -24.06 -1.75 -5.57
CA ALA A 72 -24.39 -3.06 -6.12
C ALA A 72 -25.91 -3.32 -6.24
N GLU A 73 -26.70 -2.73 -5.33
CA GLU A 73 -28.16 -2.89 -5.33
C GLU A 73 -28.82 -2.41 -6.62
N GLU A 74 -28.31 -1.36 -7.26
CA GLU A 74 -28.85 -0.89 -8.54
C GLU A 74 -28.67 -1.93 -9.64
N THR A 75 -27.48 -2.52 -9.71
CA THR A 75 -27.18 -3.57 -10.69
C THR A 75 -28.03 -4.81 -10.45
N ILE A 76 -28.11 -5.27 -9.19
CA ILE A 76 -28.94 -6.42 -8.82
C ILE A 76 -30.42 -6.18 -9.13
N LYS A 77 -30.97 -5.01 -8.80
CA LYS A 77 -32.37 -4.66 -9.12
C LYS A 77 -32.62 -4.70 -10.63
N SER A 78 -31.72 -4.14 -11.43
CA SER A 78 -31.82 -4.18 -12.90
C SER A 78 -31.76 -5.61 -13.44
N THR A 79 -30.80 -6.42 -12.98
CA THR A 79 -30.64 -7.82 -13.39
C THR A 79 -31.88 -8.63 -13.05
N TYR A 80 -32.40 -8.53 -11.82
CA TYR A 80 -33.59 -9.28 -11.40
C TYR A 80 -34.82 -8.88 -12.20
N LYS A 81 -35.02 -7.57 -12.41
CA LYS A 81 -36.10 -7.06 -13.26
C LYS A 81 -36.02 -7.63 -14.69
N ASN A 82 -34.83 -7.67 -15.28
CA ASN A 82 -34.64 -8.17 -16.65
C ASN A 82 -34.83 -9.69 -16.75
N LEU A 83 -34.60 -10.43 -15.68
CA LEU A 83 -34.85 -11.87 -15.59
C LEU A 83 -36.31 -12.21 -15.23
N GLY A 84 -37.15 -11.21 -14.92
CA GLY A 84 -38.51 -11.41 -14.44
C GLY A 84 -38.60 -11.97 -13.02
N LEU A 85 -37.53 -11.84 -12.23
CA LEU A 85 -37.48 -12.28 -10.84
C LEU A 85 -37.99 -11.18 -9.92
N VAL A 86 -38.77 -11.55 -8.91
CA VAL A 86 -39.19 -10.65 -7.82
C VAL A 86 -38.11 -10.68 -6.73
N LEU A 87 -37.66 -9.49 -6.31
CA LEU A 87 -36.79 -9.31 -5.15
C LEU A 87 -37.61 -9.32 -3.86
#